data_AF-R9CLZ9-F1
#
_entry.id   AF-R9CLZ9-F1
#
_cell.length_a   1.000
_cell.length_b   1.000
_cell.length_c   1.000
_cell.angle_alpha   90.00
_cell.angle_beta   90.00
_cell.angle_gamma   90.00
#
_symmetry.space_group_name_H-M   'P 1'
#
loop_
_entity.id
_entity.type
_entity.pdbx_description
1 polymer ?
#
loop_
_entity_poly.entity_id
_entity_poly.type
_entity_poly.pdbx_seq_one_letter_code
_entity_poly.pdbx_strand_id
1 'polypeptide(L)'
;MNKENNRRAMLTKKILENKLIELLKEKRIEQISISKLCENAGINRSTFYKHYMNQYDLLNNIEKKVLDKMIDYLDMFIENNNTKTLELMLIYIQENKIFFMYFYAVIITYIFKKSLLK
;
A
#
# COMPACT_ATOMS: atom_id res chain seq x y z
N MET A 1 25.18 9.17 -3.27
CA MET A 1 24.35 9.13 -2.05
C MET A 1 24.89 8.02 -1.15
N ASN A 2 25.23 8.28 0.13
CA ASN A 2 25.87 7.24 0.98
C ASN A 2 24.87 6.12 1.38
N LYS A 3 25.39 4.93 1.72
CA LYS A 3 24.59 3.72 2.04
C LYS A 3 23.69 3.90 3.27
N GLU A 4 24.11 4.69 4.25
CA GLU A 4 23.35 4.97 5.47
C GLU A 4 22.13 5.87 5.21
N ASN A 5 22.29 6.88 4.36
CA ASN A 5 21.21 7.78 3.95
C ASN A 5 20.12 7.01 3.19
N ASN A 6 20.53 6.04 2.35
CA ASN A 6 19.58 5.17 1.66
C ASN A 6 18.81 4.28 2.66
N ARG A 7 19.50 3.70 3.64
CA ARG A 7 18.86 2.90 4.70
C ARG A 7 17.85 3.71 5.53
N ARG A 8 18.20 4.94 5.91
CA ARG A 8 17.29 5.84 6.63
C ARG A 8 16.06 6.17 5.79
N ALA A 9 16.23 6.51 4.52
CA ALA A 9 15.12 6.78 3.61
C ALA A 9 14.18 5.57 3.47
N MET A 10 14.73 4.35 3.32
CA MET A 10 13.92 3.12 3.25
C MET A 10 13.11 2.88 4.53
N LEU A 11 13.72 3.09 5.71
CA LEU A 11 13.03 2.95 7.00
C LEU A 11 11.90 3.98 7.13
N THR A 12 12.16 5.24 6.78
CA THR A 12 11.14 6.29 6.79
C THR A 12 9.97 5.96 5.87
N LYS A 13 10.23 5.52 4.64
CA LYS A 13 9.16 5.08 3.71
C LYS A 13 8.33 3.96 4.32
N LYS A 14 8.96 2.90 4.85
CA LYS A 14 8.25 1.78 5.48
C LYS A 14 7.38 2.21 6.67
N ILE A 15 7.88 3.13 7.51
CA ILE A 15 7.10 3.66 8.63
C ILE A 15 5.87 4.42 8.12
N LEU A 16 6.03 5.29 7.13
CA LEU A 16 4.93 6.05 6.53
C LEU A 16 3.91 5.13 5.86
N GLU A 17 4.35 4.15 5.09
CA GLU A 17 3.49 3.14 4.43
C GLU A 17 2.63 2.41 5.47
N ASN A 18 3.26 1.85 6.51
CA ASN A 18 2.56 1.12 7.57
C ASN A 18 1.54 2.00 8.29
N LYS A 19 1.90 3.25 8.59
CA LYS A 19 1.01 4.18 9.30
C LYS A 19 -0.17 4.62 8.45
N LEU A 20 0.00 4.77 7.13
CA LEU A 20 -1.12 5.02 6.24
C LEU A 20 -2.07 3.82 6.20
N ILE A 21 -1.55 2.60 6.06
CA ILE A 21 -2.35 1.36 6.06
C ILE A 21 -3.16 1.21 7.37
N GLU A 22 -2.55 1.53 8.51
CA GLU A 22 -3.26 1.52 9.80
C GLU A 22 -4.43 2.51 9.82
N LEU A 23 -4.21 3.74 9.35
CA LEU A 23 -5.26 4.77 9.31
C LEU A 23 -6.38 4.45 8.33
N LEU A 24 -6.08 3.77 7.22
CA LEU A 24 -7.07 3.35 6.21
C LEU A 24 -8.06 2.30 6.74
N LYS A 25 -7.79 1.67 7.89
CA LYS A 25 -8.76 0.81 8.58
C LYS A 25 -9.95 1.58 9.14
N GLU A 26 -9.72 2.85 9.48
CA GLU A 26 -10.66 3.65 10.26
C GLU A 26 -11.25 4.81 9.45
N LYS A 27 -10.49 5.30 8.45
CA LYS A 27 -10.80 6.53 7.73
C LYS A 27 -10.58 6.36 6.24
N ARG A 28 -11.38 7.05 5.44
CA ARG A 28 -11.14 7.15 4.00
C ARG A 28 -9.90 8.01 3.74
N ILE A 29 -9.23 7.77 2.61
CA ILE A 29 -7.98 8.45 2.24
C ILE A 29 -8.12 9.98 2.22
N GLU A 30 -9.28 10.51 1.81
CA GLU A 30 -9.55 11.96 1.75
C GLU A 30 -9.57 12.60 3.15
N GLN A 31 -9.82 11.81 4.19
CA GLN A 31 -9.91 12.26 5.59
C GLN A 31 -8.57 12.17 6.33
N ILE A 32 -7.52 11.62 5.69
CA ILE A 32 -6.20 11.45 6.30
C ILE A 32 -5.32 12.64 5.91
N SER A 33 -5.05 13.53 6.88
CA SER A 33 -4.13 14.65 6.67
C SER A 33 -2.67 14.22 6.84
N ILE A 34 -1.77 14.82 6.05
CA ILE A 34 -0.32 14.64 6.19
C ILE A 34 0.14 14.96 7.60
N SER A 35 -0.44 16.00 8.20
CA SER A 35 -0.21 16.39 9.59
C SER A 35 -0.42 15.23 10.56
N LYS A 36 -1.59 14.58 10.50
CA LYS A 36 -1.93 13.51 11.43
C LYS A 36 -1.17 12.23 11.15
N LEU A 37 -0.94 11.92 9.87
CA LEU A 37 -0.10 10.80 9.45
C LEU A 37 1.32 10.94 10.02
N CYS A 38 1.94 12.12 9.84
CA CYS A 38 3.28 12.44 10.33
C CYS A 38 3.38 12.36 11.86
N GLU A 39 2.38 12.91 12.56
CA GLU A 39 2.28 12.83 14.02
C GLU A 39 2.24 11.38 14.51
N ASN A 40 1.36 10.55 13.94
CA ASN A 40 1.23 9.14 14.29
C ASN A 40 2.47 8.30 13.90
N ALA A 41 3.22 8.75 12.90
CA ALA A 41 4.44 8.11 12.42
C ALA A 41 5.70 8.54 13.20
N GLY A 42 5.64 9.61 14.00
CA GLY A 42 6.83 10.21 14.61
C GLY A 42 7.80 10.79 13.56
N ILE A 43 7.28 11.23 12.42
CA ILE A 43 8.07 11.75 11.29
C ILE A 43 7.75 13.23 11.09
N ASN A 44 8.76 14.06 10.84
CA ASN A 44 8.54 15.47 10.49
C ASN A 44 7.88 15.58 9.11
N ARG A 45 6.91 16.50 8.95
CA ARG A 45 6.27 16.80 7.66
C ARG A 45 7.28 17.13 6.56
N SER A 46 8.35 17.86 6.89
CA SER A 46 9.41 18.15 5.92
C SER A 46 10.12 16.88 5.42
N THR A 47 10.21 15.85 6.26
CA THR A 47 10.74 14.54 5.87
C THR A 47 9.73 13.76 5.01
N PHE A 48 8.43 13.83 5.33
CA PHE A 48 7.39 13.26 4.46
C PHE A 48 7.50 13.81 3.03
N TYR A 49 7.58 15.14 2.89
CA TYR A 49 7.64 15.80 1.58
C TYR A 49 8.95 15.56 0.81
N LYS A 50 9.97 14.97 1.42
CA LYS A 50 11.16 14.45 0.69
C LYS A 50 10.88 13.15 -0.06
N HIS A 51 9.79 12.45 0.29
CA HIS A 51 9.47 11.14 -0.24
C HIS A 51 8.16 11.12 -1.02
N TYR A 52 7.18 11.92 -0.61
CA TYR A 52 5.83 11.89 -1.16
C TYR A 52 5.22 13.29 -1.25
N MET A 53 4.41 13.53 -2.27
CA MET A 53 3.77 14.83 -2.48
C MET A 53 2.52 15.03 -1.62
N ASN A 54 1.75 13.96 -1.40
CA ASN A 54 0.51 13.97 -0.62
C ASN A 54 0.13 12.52 -0.22
N GLN A 55 -1.02 12.35 0.44
CA GLN A 55 -1.47 11.04 0.93
C GLN A 55 -1.81 10.05 -0.19
N TYR A 56 -2.25 10.55 -1.35
CA TYR A 56 -2.55 9.73 -2.52
C TYR A 56 -1.26 9.22 -3.18
N ASP A 57 -0.22 10.03 -3.25
CA ASP A 57 1.09 9.62 -3.77
C ASP A 57 1.69 8.49 -2.91
N LEU A 58 1.60 8.61 -1.59
CA LEU A 58 1.97 7.52 -0.68
C LEU A 58 1.10 6.28 -0.89
N LEU A 59 -0.22 6.43 -1.01
CA LEU A 59 -1.13 5.29 -1.26
C LEU A 59 -0.79 4.58 -2.58
N ASN A 60 -0.61 5.33 -3.66
CA ASN A 60 -0.25 4.80 -4.97
C ASN A 60 1.08 4.03 -4.92
N ASN A 61 2.04 4.50 -4.12
CA ASN A 61 3.30 3.79 -3.94
C ASN A 61 3.13 2.44 -3.23
N ILE A 62 2.25 2.39 -2.22
CA ILE A 62 1.88 1.15 -1.52
C ILE A 62 1.17 0.20 -2.48
N GLU A 63 0.15 0.70 -3.20
CA GLU A 63 -0.62 -0.08 -4.18
C GLU A 63 0.30 -0.70 -5.21
N LYS A 64 1.15 0.10 -5.83
CA LYS A 64 2.11 -0.38 -6.83
C LYS A 64 3.00 -1.47 -6.26
N LYS A 65 3.59 -1.27 -5.09
CA LYS A 65 4.49 -2.25 -4.46
C LYS A 65 3.81 -3.58 -4.16
N VAL A 66 2.55 -3.55 -3.69
CA VAL A 66 1.80 -4.76 -3.38
C VAL A 66 1.35 -5.48 -4.64
N LEU A 67 0.86 -4.74 -5.64
CA LEU A 67 0.39 -5.29 -6.90
C LEU A 67 1.53 -5.84 -7.75
N ASP A 68 2.66 -5.12 -7.87
CA ASP A 68 3.85 -5.60 -8.58
C ASP A 68 4.31 -6.95 -8.00
N LYS A 69 4.31 -7.10 -6.67
CA LYS A 69 4.70 -8.36 -6.04
C LYS A 69 3.69 -9.49 -6.28
N MET A 70 2.40 -9.16 -6.35
CA MET A 70 1.35 -10.12 -6.68
C MET A 70 1.45 -10.56 -8.14
N ILE A 71 1.79 -9.64 -9.06
CA ILE A 71 2.05 -9.93 -10.47
C ILE A 71 3.24 -10.88 -10.60
N ASP A 72 4.35 -10.64 -9.89
CA ASP A 72 5.50 -11.56 -9.88
C ASP A 72 5.07 -13.00 -9.53
N TYR A 73 4.21 -13.17 -8.52
CA TYR A 73 3.70 -14.49 -8.16
C TYR A 73 2.81 -15.07 -9.25
N LEU A 74 1.98 -14.26 -9.91
CA LEU A 74 1.09 -14.70 -10.99
C LEU A 74 1.89 -15.20 -12.18
N ASP A 75 2.92 -14.46 -12.59
CA ASP A 75 3.82 -14.85 -13.67
C ASP A 75 4.51 -16.17 -13.33
N MET A 76 5.05 -16.30 -12.11
CA MET A 76 5.63 -17.56 -11.63
C MET A 76 4.64 -18.73 -11.63
N PHE A 77 3.36 -18.48 -11.33
CA PHE A 77 2.32 -19.50 -11.33
C PHE A 77 1.96 -19.93 -12.75
N ILE A 78 1.80 -18.97 -13.67
CA ILE A 78 1.50 -19.23 -15.08
C ILE A 78 2.61 -20.07 -15.74
N GLU A 79 3.87 -19.77 -15.45
CA GLU A 79 5.01 -20.47 -16.03
C GLU A 79 5.14 -21.92 -15.53
N ASN A 80 4.83 -22.17 -14.25
CA ASN A 80 5.21 -23.42 -13.58
C ASN A 80 4.02 -24.28 -13.12
N ASN A 81 2.77 -23.79 -13.21
CA ASN A 81 1.55 -24.44 -12.70
C ASN A 81 1.72 -25.08 -11.32
N ASN A 82 2.46 -24.39 -10.43
CA ASN A 82 2.89 -24.94 -9.16
C ASN A 82 1.96 -24.49 -8.03
N THR A 83 1.36 -25.44 -7.32
CA THR A 83 0.51 -25.21 -6.14
C THR A 83 1.25 -24.48 -5.02
N LYS A 84 2.58 -24.61 -4.93
CA LYS A 84 3.40 -23.87 -3.97
C LYS A 84 3.40 -22.37 -4.23
N THR A 85 3.29 -21.93 -5.48
CA THR A 85 3.17 -20.51 -5.81
C THR A 85 1.83 -19.95 -5.34
N LEU A 86 0.75 -20.73 -5.43
CA LEU A 86 -0.56 -20.36 -4.86
C LEU A 86 -0.48 -20.20 -3.34
N GLU A 87 0.23 -21.10 -2.65
CA GLU A 87 0.44 -20.98 -1.20
C GLU A 87 1.17 -19.67 -0.83
N LEU A 88 2.23 -19.32 -1.57
CA LEU A 88 2.96 -18.05 -1.38
C LEU A 88 2.08 -16.83 -1.63
N MET A 89 1.20 -16.87 -2.65
CA MET A 89 0.22 -15.80 -2.89
C MET A 89 -0.74 -15.64 -1.72
N LEU A 90 -1.30 -16.74 -1.21
CA LEU A 90 -2.25 -16.71 -0.09
C LEU A 90 -1.59 -16.17 1.18
N ILE A 91 -0.35 -16.58 1.47
CA ILE A 91 0.44 -16.03 2.57
C ILE A 91 0.65 -14.53 2.37
N TYR A 92 1.03 -14.10 1.17
CA TYR A 92 1.26 -12.69 0.88
C TYR A 92 -0.01 -11.84 1.01
N ILE A 93 -1.16 -12.35 0.57
CA ILE A 93 -2.47 -11.73 0.77
C ILE A 93 -2.78 -11.61 2.26
N GLN A 94 -2.53 -12.67 3.05
CA GLN A 94 -2.74 -12.67 4.49
C GLN A 94 -1.85 -11.65 5.22
N GLU A 95 -0.56 -11.57 4.85
CA GLU A 95 0.38 -10.59 5.40
C GLU A 95 -0.05 -9.15 5.11
N ASN A 96 -0.65 -8.91 3.95
CA ASN A 96 -1.10 -7.59 3.49
C ASN A 96 -2.64 -7.43 3.58
N LYS A 97 -3.31 -8.21 4.44
CA LYS A 97 -4.78 -8.31 4.47
C LYS A 97 -5.51 -6.98 4.56
N ILE A 98 -4.92 -5.99 5.22
CA ILE A 98 -5.53 -4.66 5.43
C ILE A 98 -5.60 -3.91 4.10
N PHE A 99 -4.51 -3.96 3.33
CA PHE A 99 -4.45 -3.39 1.99
C PHE A 99 -5.49 -4.06 1.08
N PHE A 100 -5.54 -5.39 1.05
CA PHE A 100 -6.49 -6.12 0.21
C PHE A 100 -7.95 -5.89 0.63
N MET A 101 -8.23 -5.74 1.94
CA MET A 101 -9.55 -5.38 2.43
C MET A 101 -9.96 -3.96 1.96
N TYR A 102 -9.05 -3.00 2.05
CA TYR A 102 -9.26 -1.65 1.52
C TYR A 102 -9.49 -1.67 0.00
N PHE A 103 -8.61 -2.36 -0.74
CA PHE A 103 -8.68 -2.46 -2.19
C PHE A 103 -9.98 -3.12 -2.66
N TYR A 104 -10.43 -4.19 -1.98
CA TYR A 104 -11.71 -4.82 -2.23
C TYR A 104 -12.88 -3.85 -2.02
N ALA A 105 -12.89 -3.10 -0.92
CA ALA A 105 -13.94 -2.11 -0.64
C ALA A 105 -14.02 -1.02 -1.72
N VAL A 106 -12.86 -0.56 -2.22
CA VAL A 106 -12.77 0.41 -3.31
C VAL A 106 -13.31 -0.18 -4.63
N ILE A 107 -12.88 -1.40 -5.00
CA ILE A 107 -13.33 -2.08 -6.21
C ILE A 107 -14.84 -2.30 -6.19
N ILE A 108 -15.39 -2.82 -5.09
CA ILE A 108 -16.83 -3.06 -4.97
C ILE A 108 -17.61 -1.75 -5.11
N THR A 109 -17.14 -0.68 -4.47
CA THR A 109 -17.76 0.64 -4.59
C THR A 109 -17.74 1.14 -6.04
N TYR A 110 -16.63 0.94 -6.75
CA TYR A 110 -16.51 1.31 -8.16
C TYR A 110 -17.45 0.48 -9.06
N ILE A 111 -17.48 -0.84 -8.90
CA ILE A 111 -18.34 -1.75 -9.66
C ILE A 111 -19.82 -1.38 -9.44
N PHE A 112 -20.23 -1.18 -8.19
CA PHE A 112 -21.61 -0.84 -7.84
C PHE A 112 -22.04 0.51 -8.44
N LYS A 113 -21.19 1.54 -8.36
CA LYS A 113 -21.47 2.83 -9.01
C LYS A 113 -21.61 2.69 -10.52
N LYS A 114 -20.76 1.87 -11.15
CA LYS A 114 -20.81 1.61 -12.59
C LYS A 114 -22.09 0.86 -13.00
N SER A 115 -22.62 -0.03 -12.16
CA SER A 115 -23.88 -0.72 -12.43
C SER A 115 -25.12 0.15 -12.28
N LEU A 116 -25.08 1.20 -11.45
CA LEU A 116 -26.19 2.15 -11.25
C LEU A 116 -26.29 3.22 -12.34
N LEU A 117 -25.23 3.43 -13.13
CA LEU A 117 -25.18 4.37 -14.25
C LEU A 117 -25.53 3.71 -15.59
N LYS A 118 -26.04 2.48 -15.56
CA LYS A 118 -26.71 1.82 -16.70
C LYS A 118 -28.22 1.97 -16.54
#